data_AF-A0A1V6K5U9-F1
#
_entry.id   AF-A0A1V6K5U9-F1
#
_cell.length_a   1.000
_cell.length_b   1.000
_cell.length_c   1.000
_cell.angle_alpha   90.00
_cell.angle_beta   90.00
_cell.angle_gamma   90.00
#
_symmetry.space_group_name_H-M   'P 1'
#
loop_
_entity.id
_entity.type
_entity.pdbx_description
1 polymer ?
#
loop_
_entity_poly.entity_id
_entity_poly.type
_entity_poly.pdbx_seq_one_letter_code
_entity_poly.pdbx_strand_id
1 'polypeptide(L)'
;MSARTKPGIVSSIIDFEEGDSASVRLTVPVRQDQEEVLTRIVRAISQNRDRHHRRQRITKAAVIRAYIDALSSIPVDLRNISDESELLRRVMETFNNHSASLKRT
;
A
#
# COMPACT_ATOMS: atom_id res chain seq x y z
N MET A 1 45.21 17.89 12.58
CA MET A 1 44.11 18.71 13.13
C MET A 1 42.80 17.98 12.87
N SER A 2 41.93 17.89 13.89
CA SER A 2 40.48 17.59 13.87
C SER A 2 39.97 16.29 13.20
N ALA A 3 39.03 15.51 13.74
CA ALA A 3 38.23 15.61 14.96
C ALA A 3 37.82 14.19 15.40
N ARG A 4 37.74 13.95 16.71
CA ARG A 4 37.19 12.73 17.31
C ARG A 4 35.66 12.81 17.28
N THR A 5 34.99 11.88 16.59
CA THR A 5 33.55 11.65 16.75
C THR A 5 33.35 10.64 17.88
N LYS A 6 32.69 11.05 18.96
CA LYS A 6 32.37 10.19 20.10
C LYS A 6 31.28 9.17 19.69
N PRO A 7 31.33 7.90 20.15
CA PRO A 7 30.23 6.98 19.95
C PRO A 7 29.06 7.41 20.84
N GLY A 8 27.93 7.74 20.22
CA GLY A 8 26.68 8.01 20.93
C GLY A 8 26.18 6.72 21.58
N ILE A 9 25.93 6.78 22.88
CA ILE A 9 25.32 5.69 23.66
C ILE A 9 23.86 5.59 23.24
N VAL A 10 23.48 4.45 22.66
CA VAL A 10 22.09 4.09 22.34
C VAL A 10 21.33 3.96 23.66
N SER A 11 20.34 4.83 23.89
CA SER A 11 19.62 4.94 25.18
C SER A 11 18.24 4.28 25.20
N SER A 12 17.78 3.65 24.11
CA SER A 12 16.49 2.95 24.11
C SER A 12 16.36 1.89 23.02
N ILE A 13 15.92 0.69 23.42
CA ILE A 13 15.74 -0.53 22.58
C ILE A 13 14.45 -0.47 21.73
N ILE A 14 13.97 0.72 21.32
CA ILE A 14 12.70 0.84 20.57
C ILE A 14 12.91 1.24 19.11
N ASP A 15 14.14 1.49 18.68
CA ASP A 15 14.47 1.64 17.27
C ASP A 15 14.78 0.25 16.69
N PHE A 16 13.78 -0.63 16.70
CA PHE A 16 13.72 -1.65 15.68
C PHE A 16 13.42 -0.89 14.38
N GLU A 17 14.48 -0.46 13.70
CA GLU A 17 14.42 -0.30 12.25
C GLU A 17 14.02 -1.66 11.69
N GLU A 18 12.70 -1.83 11.54
CA GLU A 18 12.09 -2.89 10.76
C GLU A 18 12.80 -2.88 9.41
N GLY A 19 13.51 -3.97 9.14
CA GLY A 19 14.68 -4.01 8.28
C GLY A 19 14.55 -3.22 6.99
N ASP A 20 15.64 -2.54 6.65
CA ASP A 20 15.88 -1.83 5.40
C ASP A 20 15.84 -2.81 4.21
N SER A 21 14.65 -3.30 3.86
CA SER A 21 14.42 -3.96 2.58
C SER A 21 14.54 -2.86 1.53
N ALA A 22 15.58 -2.97 0.69
CA ALA A 22 15.90 -1.99 -0.34
C ALA A 22 14.63 -1.46 -1.02
N SER A 23 14.30 -0.19 -0.77
CA SER A 23 13.08 0.41 -1.30
C SER A 23 13.19 0.53 -2.83
N VAL A 24 12.32 -0.16 -3.56
CA VAL A 24 12.25 -0.05 -5.02
C VAL A 24 11.31 1.10 -5.38
N ARG A 25 11.85 2.12 -6.08
CA ARG A 25 11.04 3.24 -6.55
C ARG A 25 10.23 2.83 -7.78
N LEU A 26 8.92 2.64 -7.60
CA LEU A 26 7.97 2.43 -8.68
C LEU A 26 7.47 3.77 -9.22
N THR A 27 7.69 4.05 -10.51
CA THR A 27 7.10 5.22 -11.20
C THR A 27 6.13 4.69 -12.25
N VAL A 28 4.84 4.91 -12.02
CA VAL A 28 3.76 4.47 -12.91
C VAL A 28 2.88 5.66 -13.25
N PRO A 29 2.65 5.96 -14.54
CA PRO A 29 1.67 6.97 -14.93
C PRO A 29 0.28 6.49 -14.51
N VAL A 30 -0.45 7.34 -13.79
CA VAL A 30 -1.85 7.11 -13.42
C VAL A 30 -2.73 8.05 -14.22
N ARG A 31 -3.91 7.56 -14.60
CA ARG A 31 -4.91 8.42 -15.22
C ARG A 31 -5.48 9.42 -14.21
N GLN A 32 -6.04 10.52 -14.70
CA GLN A 32 -6.60 11.57 -13.85
C GLN A 32 -7.72 11.04 -12.94
N ASP A 33 -8.61 10.18 -13.43
CA ASP A 33 -9.67 9.54 -12.67
C ASP A 33 -9.13 8.68 -11.52
N GLN A 34 -8.05 7.92 -11.77
CA GLN A 34 -7.40 7.10 -10.76
C GLN A 34 -6.74 7.96 -9.67
N GLU A 35 -6.10 9.06 -10.05
CA GLU A 35 -5.52 10.02 -9.11
C GLU A 35 -6.60 10.60 -8.19
N GLU A 36 -7.73 11.02 -8.78
CA GLU A 36 -8.85 11.60 -8.04
C GLU A 36 -9.42 10.60 -7.03
N VAL A 37 -9.55 9.32 -7.39
CA VAL A 37 -9.99 8.26 -6.46
C VAL A 37 -9.03 8.17 -5.28
N LEU A 38 -7.72 8.11 -5.53
CA LEU A 38 -6.71 8.07 -4.45
C LEU A 38 -6.77 9.33 -3.57
N THR A 39 -6.98 10.50 -4.17
CA THR A 39 -7.15 11.77 -3.44
C THR A 39 -8.39 11.72 -2.54
N ARG A 40 -9.53 11.25 -3.05
CA ARG A 40 -10.78 11.12 -2.28
C ARG A 40 -10.61 10.15 -1.11
N ILE A 41 -9.98 8.99 -1.32
CA ILE A 41 -9.71 8.00 -0.26
C ILE A 41 -8.85 8.63 0.85
N VAL A 42 -7.73 9.26 0.51
CA VAL A 42 -6.83 9.87 1.50
C VAL A 42 -7.54 10.98 2.29
N ARG A 43 -8.36 11.80 1.62
CA ARG A 43 -9.18 12.83 2.28
C ARG A 43 -10.20 12.22 3.23
N ALA A 44 -10.95 11.21 2.79
CA ALA A 44 -11.94 10.53 3.62
C ALA A 44 -11.30 9.89 4.86
N ILE A 45 -10.17 9.18 4.70
CA ILE A 45 -9.43 8.60 5.83
C ILE A 45 -8.99 9.70 6.81
N SER A 46 -8.48 10.83 6.29
CA SER A 46 -8.03 11.94 7.13
C SER A 46 -9.18 12.60 7.91
N GLN A 47 -10.35 12.72 7.29
CA GLN A 47 -11.54 13.34 7.88
C GLN A 47 -12.20 12.46 8.95
N ASN A 48 -12.17 11.14 8.78
CA ASN A 48 -12.78 10.18 9.72
C ASN A 48 -11.86 9.78 10.88
N ARG A 49 -10.73 10.47 11.04
CA ARG A 49 -9.66 10.07 11.96
C ARG A 49 -9.86 10.69 13.35
N ASP A 50 -10.12 9.84 14.34
CA ASP A 50 -10.18 10.26 15.73
C ASP A 50 -8.78 10.62 16.29
N ARG A 51 -8.74 11.10 17.54
CA ARG A 51 -7.50 11.52 18.21
C ARG A 51 -6.51 10.37 18.44
N HIS A 52 -6.99 9.14 18.65
CA HIS A 52 -6.16 7.97 18.95
C HIS A 52 -5.45 7.45 17.71
N HIS A 53 -6.09 7.60 16.55
CA HIS A 53 -5.56 7.08 15.30
C HIS A 53 -4.60 8.05 14.60
N ARG A 54 -4.25 9.23 15.16
CA ARG A 54 -3.44 10.31 14.55
C ARG A 54 -1.93 10.06 14.38
N ARG A 55 -1.44 8.86 14.68
CA ARG A 55 0.00 8.51 14.67
C ARG A 55 0.68 8.60 13.29
N GLN A 56 0.14 8.02 12.23
CA GLN A 56 0.78 7.98 10.90
C GLN A 56 -0.07 8.56 9.77
N ARG A 57 0.49 9.42 8.91
CA ARG A 57 -0.25 9.95 7.76
C ARG A 57 -0.43 8.87 6.68
N ILE A 58 -1.67 8.61 6.28
CA ILE A 58 -1.96 7.77 5.11
C ILE A 58 -1.75 8.60 3.84
N THR A 59 -0.86 8.13 2.97
CA THR A 59 -0.56 8.74 1.67
C THR A 59 -1.18 7.94 0.53
N LYS A 60 -1.22 8.50 -0.68
CA LYS A 60 -1.66 7.75 -1.87
C LYS A 60 -0.82 6.49 -2.08
N ALA A 61 0.48 6.57 -1.84
CA ALA A 61 1.38 5.42 -1.90
C ALA A 61 1.05 4.36 -0.84
N ALA A 62 0.62 4.76 0.37
CA ALA A 62 0.16 3.80 1.37
C ALA A 62 -1.12 3.07 0.93
N VAL A 63 -2.07 3.79 0.31
CA VAL A 63 -3.30 3.17 -0.25
C VAL A 63 -2.95 2.18 -1.36
N ILE A 64 -2.09 2.55 -2.30
CA ILE A 64 -1.65 1.66 -3.39
C ILE A 64 -0.98 0.40 -2.81
N ARG A 65 -0.06 0.55 -1.87
CA ARG A 65 0.61 -0.61 -1.22
C ARG A 65 -0.40 -1.53 -0.53
N ALA A 66 -1.31 -0.97 0.27
CA ALA A 66 -2.35 -1.77 0.92
C ALA A 66 -3.24 -2.53 -0.07
N TYR A 67 -3.57 -1.93 -1.22
CA TYR A 67 -4.31 -2.63 -2.27
C TYR A 67 -3.49 -3.71 -2.97
N ILE A 68 -2.20 -3.47 -3.24
CA ILE A 68 -1.30 -4.50 -3.78
C ILE A 68 -1.21 -5.68 -2.81
N ASP A 69 -0.97 -5.42 -1.53
CA ASP A 69 -0.87 -6.48 -0.51
C ASP A 69 -2.17 -7.30 -0.45
N ALA A 70 -3.32 -6.63 -0.42
CA ALA A 70 -4.63 -7.30 -0.41
C ALA A 70 -4.86 -8.15 -1.67
N LEU A 71 -4.60 -7.60 -2.86
CA LEU A 71 -4.84 -8.28 -4.13
C LEU A 71 -3.79 -9.37 -4.44
N SER A 72 -2.58 -9.28 -3.88
CA SER A 72 -1.52 -10.26 -4.09
C SER A 72 -1.87 -11.65 -3.56
N SER A 73 -2.79 -11.71 -2.58
CA SER A 73 -3.30 -12.95 -2.01
C SER A 73 -4.34 -13.66 -2.90
N ILE A 74 -4.83 -12.99 -3.94
CA ILE A 74 -5.92 -13.49 -4.78
C ILE A 74 -5.32 -14.21 -6.01
N PRO A 75 -5.64 -15.50 -6.24
CA PRO A 75 -5.10 -16.25 -7.36
C PRO A 75 -5.78 -15.85 -8.67
N VAL A 76 -5.25 -14.82 -9.33
CA VAL A 76 -5.71 -14.37 -10.66
C VAL A 76 -4.92 -15.10 -11.76
N ASP A 77 -5.61 -15.62 -12.78
CA ASP A 77 -4.94 -16.21 -13.94
C ASP A 77 -4.34 -15.11 -14.84
N LEU A 78 -3.02 -14.99 -14.79
CA LEU A 78 -2.25 -13.99 -15.54
C LEU A 78 -1.82 -14.46 -16.94
N ARG A 79 -2.21 -15.67 -17.38
CA ARG A 79 -1.81 -16.18 -18.69
C ARG A 79 -2.54 -15.42 -19.82
N ASN A 80 -1.79 -15.03 -20.85
CA ASN A 80 -2.33 -14.45 -22.08
C ASN A 80 -3.24 -13.22 -21.86
N ILE A 81 -2.82 -12.29 -20.99
CA ILE A 81 -3.51 -11.00 -20.82
C ILE A 81 -3.17 -10.10 -22.02
N SER A 82 -4.17 -9.68 -22.77
CA SER A 82 -4.00 -8.84 -23.96
C SER A 82 -3.72 -7.38 -23.62
N ASP A 83 -4.37 -6.86 -22.57
CA ASP A 83 -4.39 -5.44 -22.23
C ASP A 83 -4.84 -5.19 -20.77
N GLU A 84 -4.80 -3.92 -20.34
CA GLU A 84 -5.22 -3.48 -19.00
C GLU A 84 -6.70 -3.79 -18.70
N SER A 85 -7.57 -3.75 -19.71
CA SER A 85 -9.01 -3.96 -19.52
C SER A 85 -9.30 -5.43 -19.22
N GLU A 86 -8.63 -6.34 -19.91
CA GLU A 86 -8.72 -7.78 -19.63
C GLU A 86 -8.14 -8.14 -18.26
N LEU A 87 -7.02 -7.52 -17.86
CA LEU A 87 -6.48 -7.67 -16.51
C LEU A 87 -7.50 -7.24 -15.45
N LEU A 88 -8.08 -6.05 -15.60
CA LEU A 88 -9.09 -5.53 -14.68
C LEU A 88 -10.29 -6.46 -14.59
N ARG A 89 -10.81 -6.93 -15.73
CA ARG A 89 -11.94 -7.86 -15.79
C ARG A 89 -11.66 -9.12 -14.97
N ARG A 90 -10.51 -9.76 -15.15
CA ARG A 90 -10.14 -10.99 -14.41
C ARG A 90 -9.93 -10.75 -12.93
N VAL A 91 -9.29 -9.64 -12.55
CA VAL A 91 -9.13 -9.25 -11.15
C VAL A 91 -10.50 -9.09 -10.49
N MET A 92 -11.43 -8.38 -11.14
CA MET A 92 -12.79 -8.18 -10.63
C MET A 92 -13.58 -9.48 -10.52
N GLU A 93 -13.53 -10.34 -11.54
CA GLU A 93 -14.19 -11.65 -11.54
C GLU A 93 -13.71 -12.51 -10.37
N THR A 94 -12.38 -12.58 -10.19
CA THR A 94 -11.77 -13.36 -9.10
C THR A 94 -12.12 -12.76 -7.73
N PHE A 95 -12.07 -11.44 -7.58
CA PHE A 95 -12.43 -10.76 -6.34
C PHE A 95 -13.90 -11.00 -5.95
N ASN A 96 -14.82 -10.92 -6.92
CA ASN A 96 -16.24 -11.19 -6.69
C ASN A 96 -16.48 -12.65 -6.26
N ASN A 97 -15.83 -13.60 -6.92
CA ASN A 97 -15.92 -15.01 -6.56
C ASN A 97 -15.37 -15.29 -5.15
N HIS A 98 -14.24 -14.66 -4.80
CA HIS A 98 -13.62 -14.77 -3.48
C HIS A 98 -14.53 -14.19 -2.38
N SER A 99 -15.11 -13.01 -2.62
CA SER A 99 -16.03 -12.38 -1.66
C SER A 99 -17.36 -13.15 -1.50
N ALA A 100 -17.84 -13.82 -2.54
CA ALA A 100 -19.01 -14.69 -2.45
C ALA A 100 -18.74 -15.94 -1.59
N SER A 101 -17.51 -16.46 -1.59
CA SER A 101 -17.11 -17.58 -0.74
C SER A 101 -17.11 -17.19 0.75
N LEU A 102 -16.63 -15.99 1.08
CA LEU A 102 -16.60 -15.48 2.46
C LEU A 102 -17.99 -15.21 3.05
N LYS A 103 -19.02 -14.97 2.21
CA LYS A 103 -20.40 -14.76 2.67
C LYS A 103 -21.16 -16.05 2.98
N ARG A 104 -20.62 -17.22 2.62
CA ARG A 104 -21.27 -18.53 2.81
C ARG A 104 -20.78 -19.28 4.05
N THR A 105 -19.80 -18.72 4.75
CA THR A 105 -19.28 -19.15 6.05
C THR A 105 -19.80 -18.23 7.13
#